data_AF-A0A368GTV4-F1
#
_entry.id   AF-A0A368GTV4-F1
#
_cell.length_a   1.000
_cell.length_b   1.000
_cell.length_c   1.000
_cell.angle_alpha   90.00
_cell.angle_beta   90.00
_cell.angle_gamma   90.00
#
_symmetry.space_group_name_H-M   'P 1'
#
loop_
_entity.id
_entity.type
_entity.pdbx_description
1 polymer ?
#
loop_
_entity_poly.entity_id
_entity_poly.type
_entity_poly.pdbx_seq_one_letter_code
_entity_poly.pdbx_strand_id
1 'polypeptide(L)'
;LVFCVGRENQSIFLSSPFQVSCFDLEEGHSVNERKKEVSVKVVRPPAVTPKVCYTSICECLRQISGDCLKGINSDPSCRPPLGRKTKVMVRRVRQFFEEIKKILGDACEGTIFTSTVELTAWACGVTPDTVTRLGTRPDFVHELLPRAKKRVPNARRDEQDVVKRHGEKWGAIIRDFIENRLPQDHMTTLTLHSTLRRFFSDFTMSTTTLKYLLHGLGVKFVKNHGKQRMVFET
;
A
#
# COMPACT_ATOMS: atom_id res chain seq x y z
N LEU A 1 -0.11 18.78 18.95
CA LEU A 1 0.81 18.12 17.99
C LEU A 1 -0.05 17.45 16.92
N VAL A 2 -0.25 18.09 15.76
CA VAL A 2 -1.11 17.56 14.68
C VAL A 2 -0.20 17.02 13.57
N PHE A 3 -0.06 15.70 13.47
CA PHE A 3 0.53 15.10 12.27
C PHE A 3 -0.53 15.06 11.18
N CYS A 4 -0.48 16.05 10.28
CA CYS A 4 -1.23 16.02 9.02
C CYS A 4 -0.63 14.95 8.10
N VAL A 5 -1.19 13.74 8.11
CA VAL A 5 -1.03 12.81 6.99
C VAL A 5 -2.28 12.91 6.12
N GLY A 6 -2.25 13.88 5.21
CA GLY A 6 -3.21 14.02 4.13
C GLY A 6 -2.44 14.24 2.84
N ARG A 7 -2.61 13.36 1.85
CA ARG A 7 -2.25 13.63 0.46
C ARG A 7 -3.45 13.27 -0.42
N GLU A 8 -4.01 14.30 -1.03
CA GLU A 8 -4.65 14.20 -2.33
C GLU A 8 -3.59 14.35 -3.43
N ASN A 9 -4.01 13.95 -4.63
CA ASN A 9 -3.32 14.06 -5.90
C ASN A 9 -2.63 15.42 -6.07
N GLN A 10 -1.30 15.45 -6.02
CA GLN A 10 -0.48 16.35 -6.82
C GLN A 10 0.91 15.73 -6.98
N SER A 11 1.26 15.52 -8.24
CA SER A 11 2.52 15.03 -8.74
C SER A 11 3.65 15.98 -8.38
N ILE A 12 4.50 15.54 -7.45
CA ILE A 12 5.87 16.04 -7.29
C ILE A 12 6.77 14.87 -7.68
N PHE A 13 7.46 15.02 -8.82
CA PHE A 13 8.55 14.14 -9.22
C PHE A 13 9.67 14.26 -8.17
N LEU A 14 9.80 13.24 -7.32
CA LEU A 14 11.04 12.95 -6.63
C LEU A 14 11.56 11.64 -7.20
N SER A 15 12.65 11.76 -7.95
CA SER A 15 13.42 10.67 -8.50
C SER A 15 14.05 9.84 -7.38
N SER A 16 14.12 8.53 -7.64
CA SER A 16 14.88 7.47 -6.96
C SER A 16 14.14 6.60 -5.92
N PRO A 17 14.40 5.27 -5.90
CA PRO A 17 13.38 4.27 -5.64
C PRO A 17 13.57 3.58 -4.28
N PHE A 18 12.49 3.48 -3.50
CA PHE A 18 12.39 2.48 -2.44
C PHE A 18 11.35 1.46 -2.86
N GLN A 19 11.81 0.38 -3.50
CA GLN A 19 11.05 -0.86 -3.64
C GLN A 19 11.02 -1.54 -2.27
N VAL A 20 9.85 -1.54 -1.62
CA VAL A 20 9.54 -2.51 -0.58
C VAL A 20 8.87 -3.68 -1.29
N SER A 21 9.65 -4.72 -1.58
CA SER A 21 9.12 -6.01 -2.03
C SER A 21 8.67 -6.82 -0.81
N CYS A 22 7.36 -6.96 -0.61
CA CYS A 22 6.83 -8.06 0.20
C CYS A 22 6.83 -9.31 -0.69
N PHE A 23 7.80 -10.19 -0.44
CA PHE A 23 7.79 -11.57 -0.91
C PHE A 23 6.80 -12.35 -0.05
N ASP A 24 5.80 -12.96 -0.67
CA ASP A 24 5.05 -14.09 -0.11
C ASP A 24 5.04 -15.21 -1.16
N LEU A 25 5.75 -16.28 -0.83
CA LEU A 25 5.77 -17.61 -1.46
C LEU A 25 6.35 -18.52 -0.34
N GLU A 26 5.77 -19.65 0.04
CA GLU A 26 5.14 -20.68 -0.78
C GLU A 26 4.05 -21.50 -0.05
N GLU A 27 3.31 -22.24 -0.88
CA GLU A 27 2.46 -23.38 -0.54
C GLU A 27 3.24 -24.60 -0.02
N GLY A 28 2.57 -25.39 0.83
CA GLY A 28 2.20 -26.77 0.48
C GLY A 28 3.27 -27.84 0.22
N HIS A 29 3.27 -28.82 1.14
CA HIS A 29 3.39 -30.26 0.93
C HIS A 29 4.76 -30.96 0.84
N SER A 30 4.77 -32.06 1.60
CA SER A 30 5.81 -33.01 1.95
C SER A 30 5.99 -34.10 0.89
N VAL A 31 7.23 -34.38 0.49
CA VAL A 31 7.69 -35.70 0.05
C VAL A 31 9.15 -35.91 0.49
N ASN A 32 9.40 -37.07 1.11
CA ASN A 32 10.67 -37.64 1.54
C ASN A 32 11.73 -37.71 0.42
N GLU A 33 12.98 -37.38 0.75
CA GLU A 33 14.13 -38.22 0.37
C GLU A 33 15.42 -37.84 1.13
N ARG A 34 16.14 -38.87 1.61
CA ARG A 34 17.37 -38.79 2.39
C ARG A 34 18.51 -38.21 1.54
N LYS A 35 19.17 -37.15 2.01
CA LYS A 35 20.53 -36.78 1.55
C LYS A 35 21.41 -36.33 2.72
N LYS A 36 22.64 -36.84 2.67
CA LYS A 36 23.73 -36.76 3.66
C LYS A 36 24.04 -35.33 4.07
N GLU A 37 24.21 -35.17 5.37
CA GLU A 37 24.59 -33.95 6.05
C GLU A 37 26.08 -33.66 5.84
N VAL A 38 26.38 -32.63 5.04
CA VAL A 38 27.72 -32.02 4.97
C VAL A 38 27.63 -30.68 5.70
N SER A 39 28.21 -30.64 6.89
CA SER A 39 28.24 -29.45 7.75
C SER A 39 29.21 -28.41 7.19
N VAL A 40 28.67 -27.42 6.48
CA VAL A 40 29.38 -26.18 6.14
C VAL A 40 29.06 -25.16 7.21
N LYS A 41 30.05 -24.79 8.03
CA LYS A 41 29.94 -23.67 8.98
C LYS A 41 29.78 -22.36 8.22
N VAL A 42 28.54 -21.90 8.07
CA VAL A 42 28.21 -20.55 7.60
C VAL A 42 28.52 -19.57 8.73
N VAL A 43 29.63 -18.86 8.62
CA VAL A 43 29.93 -17.70 9.46
C VAL A 43 28.92 -16.60 9.10
N ARG A 44 27.96 -16.37 9.99
CA ARG A 44 26.92 -15.36 9.83
C ARG A 44 27.56 -13.97 10.05
N PRO A 45 27.58 -13.06 9.05
CA PRO A 45 28.07 -11.71 9.28
C PRO A 45 27.16 -10.99 10.30
N PRO A 46 27.71 -10.10 11.14
CA PRO A 46 26.93 -9.40 12.15
C PRO A 46 25.85 -8.54 11.49
N ALA A 47 24.67 -8.53 12.12
CA ALA A 47 23.52 -7.77 11.67
C ALA A 47 23.87 -6.27 11.66
N VAL A 48 24.07 -5.72 10.45
CA VAL A 48 24.16 -4.28 10.24
C VAL A 48 22.74 -3.73 10.36
N THR A 49 22.39 -3.23 11.55
CA THR A 49 21.16 -2.45 11.70
C THR A 49 21.37 -1.11 10.98
N PRO A 50 20.51 -0.75 10.00
CA PRO A 50 20.59 0.56 9.39
C PRO A 50 20.26 1.59 10.47
N LYS A 51 21.25 2.37 10.90
CA LYS A 51 21.04 3.58 11.71
C LYS A 51 20.33 4.60 10.83
N VAL A 52 19.00 4.55 10.82
CA VAL A 52 18.18 5.59 10.20
C VAL A 52 18.48 6.88 10.95
N CYS A 53 19.12 7.83 10.27
CA CYS A 53 19.52 9.10 10.84
C CYS A 53 18.31 10.04 10.87
N TYR A 54 17.69 10.19 12.05
CA TYR A 54 16.50 11.04 12.25
C TYR A 54 16.84 12.53 12.43
N THR A 55 18.10 12.94 12.19
CA THR A 55 18.58 14.31 12.45
C THR A 55 17.78 15.37 11.70
N SER A 56 17.38 15.11 10.45
CA SER A 56 16.58 16.05 9.65
C SER A 56 15.18 16.28 10.21
N ILE A 57 14.56 15.24 10.80
CA ILE A 57 13.24 15.36 11.44
C ILE A 57 13.39 16.10 12.77
N CYS A 58 14.44 15.80 13.54
CA CYS A 58 14.70 16.50 14.80
C CYS A 58 14.96 18.00 14.60
N GLU A 59 15.71 18.38 13.56
CA GLU A 59 15.92 19.79 13.20
C GLU A 59 14.62 20.47 12.77
N CYS A 60 13.81 19.80 11.95
CA CYS A 60 12.49 20.30 11.56
C CYS A 60 11.59 20.51 12.78
N LEU A 61 11.53 19.55 13.72
CA LEU A 61 10.74 19.67 14.95
C LEU A 61 11.24 20.81 15.86
N ARG A 62 12.55 21.07 15.91
CA ARG A 62 13.13 22.18 16.69
C ARG A 62 12.78 23.56 16.14
N GLN A 63 12.51 23.66 14.85
CA GLN A 63 12.10 24.92 14.20
C GLN A 63 10.61 25.24 14.39
N ILE A 64 9.81 24.30 14.92
CA ILE A 64 8.40 24.52 15.20
C ILE A 64 8.28 25.37 16.47
N SER A 65 8.12 26.68 16.31
CA SER A 65 7.84 27.60 17.41
C SER A 65 6.37 27.54 17.84
N GLY A 66 6.11 27.91 19.10
CA GLY A 66 4.75 28.00 19.63
C GLY A 66 3.88 29.00 18.85
N ASP A 67 4.47 30.07 18.31
CA ASP A 67 3.74 31.09 17.55
C ASP A 67 3.41 30.62 16.13
N CYS A 68 4.27 29.80 15.52
CA CYS A 68 3.96 29.10 14.27
C CYS A 68 2.76 28.16 14.46
N LEU A 69 2.73 27.41 15.57
CA LEU A 69 1.59 26.55 15.92
C LEU A 69 0.32 27.34 16.21
N LYS A 70 0.41 28.48 16.90
CA LYS A 70 -0.74 29.37 17.12
C LYS A 70 -1.29 29.90 15.80
N GLY A 71 -0.42 30.36 14.88
CA GLY A 71 -0.81 30.85 13.55
C GLY A 71 -1.62 29.82 12.75
N ILE A 72 -1.16 28.56 12.72
CA ILE A 72 -1.87 27.45 12.03
C ILE A 72 -3.23 27.16 12.67
N ASN A 73 -3.34 27.30 14.00
CA ASN A 73 -4.61 27.09 14.69
C ASN A 73 -5.56 28.29 14.53
N SER A 74 -5.07 29.52 14.37
CA SER A 74 -5.90 30.72 14.23
C SER A 74 -6.62 30.81 12.89
N ASP A 75 -6.00 30.30 11.82
CA ASP A 75 -6.59 30.33 10.48
C ASP A 75 -7.50 29.10 10.23
N PRO A 76 -8.82 29.28 10.07
CA PRO A 76 -9.73 28.17 9.78
C PRO A 76 -9.51 27.55 8.40
N SER A 77 -8.91 28.27 7.44
CA SER A 77 -8.58 27.74 6.11
C SER A 77 -7.42 26.74 6.13
N CYS A 78 -6.55 26.87 7.14
CA CYS A 78 -5.40 26.01 7.39
C CYS A 78 -5.76 24.74 8.19
N ARG A 79 -7.04 24.53 8.53
CA ARG A 79 -7.53 23.31 9.20
C ARG A 79 -8.14 22.36 8.17
N PRO A 80 -7.35 21.43 7.58
CA PRO A 80 -7.93 20.46 6.66
C PRO A 80 -9.04 19.67 7.36
N PRO A 81 -10.15 19.38 6.67
CA PRO A 81 -11.25 18.64 7.27
C PRO A 81 -10.76 17.25 7.70
N LEU A 82 -11.07 16.86 8.93
CA LEU A 82 -10.69 15.55 9.46
C LEU A 82 -11.21 14.43 8.57
N GLY A 83 -10.31 13.53 8.17
CA GLY A 83 -10.65 12.33 7.42
C GLY A 83 -11.67 11.47 8.18
N ARG A 84 -12.52 10.74 7.43
CA ARG A 84 -13.59 9.90 8.00
C ARG A 84 -13.05 8.93 9.06
N LYS A 85 -11.92 8.28 8.79
CA LYS A 85 -11.26 7.36 9.74
C LYS A 85 -10.84 8.07 11.04
N THR A 86 -10.24 9.26 10.93
CA THR A 86 -9.82 10.05 12.09
C THR A 86 -10.99 10.47 12.95
N LYS A 87 -12.10 10.91 12.34
CA LYS A 87 -13.34 11.23 13.08
C LYS A 87 -13.85 10.04 13.90
N VAL A 88 -13.83 8.84 13.33
CA VAL A 88 -14.22 7.61 14.03
C VAL A 88 -13.28 7.32 15.20
N MET A 89 -11.97 7.45 15.01
CA MET A 89 -10.98 7.25 16.08
C MET A 89 -11.19 8.22 17.25
N VAL A 90 -11.35 9.51 16.96
CA VAL A 90 -11.59 10.53 18.01
C VAL A 90 -12.84 10.20 18.83
N ARG A 91 -13.94 9.79 18.18
CA ARG A 91 -15.16 9.38 18.90
C ARG A 91 -14.95 8.17 19.79
N ARG A 92 -14.24 7.15 19.32
CA ARG A 92 -13.96 5.93 20.09
C ARG A 92 -13.09 6.22 21.30
N VAL A 93 -12.04 7.04 21.14
CA VAL A 93 -11.17 7.45 22.25
C VAL A 93 -11.97 8.24 23.29
N ARG A 94 -12.84 9.15 22.85
CA ARG A 94 -13.74 9.87 23.76
C ARG A 94 -14.62 8.90 24.55
N GLN A 95 -15.27 7.98 23.86
CA GLN A 95 -16.16 7.00 24.49
C GLN A 95 -15.43 6.10 25.49
N PHE A 96 -14.19 5.69 25.18
CA PHE A 96 -13.35 4.95 26.12
C PHE A 96 -13.13 5.73 27.43
N PHE A 97 -12.83 7.03 27.34
CA PHE A 97 -12.66 7.86 28.54
C PHE A 97 -13.98 8.12 29.27
N GLU A 98 -15.11 8.23 28.57
CA GLU A 98 -16.44 8.33 29.20
C GLU A 98 -16.79 7.06 29.98
N GLU A 99 -16.51 5.87 29.45
CA GLU A 99 -16.75 4.61 30.18
C GLU A 99 -15.86 4.49 31.42
N ILE A 100 -14.59 4.91 31.33
CA ILE A 100 -13.71 4.99 32.52
C ILE A 100 -14.29 5.95 33.55
N LYS A 101 -14.73 7.14 33.12
CA LYS A 101 -15.34 8.14 34.01
C LYS A 101 -16.59 7.59 34.70
N LYS A 102 -17.45 6.85 33.99
CA LYS A 102 -18.63 6.19 34.57
C LYS A 102 -18.27 5.18 35.65
N ILE A 103 -17.20 4.41 35.46
CA ILE A 103 -16.74 3.41 36.45
C ILE A 103 -16.18 4.11 37.70
N LEU A 104 -15.44 5.21 37.50
CA LEU A 104 -14.81 5.96 38.60
C LEU A 104 -15.83 6.84 39.37
N GLY A 105 -16.94 7.21 38.75
CA GLY A 105 -17.96 8.07 39.37
C GLY A 105 -17.38 9.41 39.83
N ASP A 106 -17.81 9.89 40.98
CA ASP A 106 -17.40 11.19 41.53
C ASP A 106 -15.94 11.20 42.03
N ALA A 107 -15.32 10.03 42.22
CA ALA A 107 -13.91 9.94 42.61
C ALA A 107 -12.95 10.47 41.53
N CYS A 108 -13.45 10.75 40.32
CA CYS A 108 -12.67 11.36 39.25
C CYS A 108 -12.60 12.91 39.31
N GLU A 109 -13.36 13.54 40.21
CA GLU A 109 -13.36 15.00 40.36
C GLU A 109 -11.97 15.49 40.82
N GLY A 110 -11.44 16.51 40.13
CA GLY A 110 -10.08 17.02 40.36
C GLY A 110 -8.96 16.22 39.69
N THR A 111 -9.29 15.17 38.92
CA THR A 111 -8.30 14.38 38.15
C THR A 111 -8.32 14.72 36.66
N ILE A 112 -7.38 14.17 35.90
CA ILE A 112 -7.37 14.27 34.42
C ILE A 112 -8.63 13.67 33.77
N PHE A 113 -9.38 12.83 34.49
CA PHE A 113 -10.63 12.23 34.01
C PHE A 113 -11.85 13.12 34.24
N THR A 114 -11.71 14.27 34.93
CA THR A 114 -12.80 15.23 35.10
C THR A 114 -13.31 15.74 33.74
N SER A 115 -12.40 16.02 32.79
CA SER A 115 -12.74 16.47 31.44
C SER A 115 -12.32 15.45 30.36
N THR A 116 -13.27 14.61 29.96
CA THR A 116 -13.09 13.62 28.89
C THR A 116 -12.80 14.26 27.53
N VAL A 117 -13.29 15.48 27.30
CA VAL A 117 -13.07 16.26 26.08
C VAL A 117 -11.60 16.65 25.94
N GLU A 118 -11.01 17.20 27.01
CA GLU A 118 -9.61 17.60 27.03
C GLU A 118 -8.68 16.39 26.91
N LEU A 119 -9.00 15.32 27.65
CA LEU A 119 -8.22 14.08 27.62
C LEU A 119 -8.21 13.46 26.21
N THR A 120 -9.35 13.48 25.52
CA THR A 120 -9.47 13.03 24.13
C THR A 120 -8.68 13.93 23.19
N ALA A 121 -8.77 15.26 23.38
CA ALA A 121 -8.07 16.24 22.57
C ALA A 121 -6.55 16.01 22.65
N TRP A 122 -6.04 15.78 23.84
CA TRP A 122 -4.62 15.48 24.07
C TRP A 122 -4.22 14.13 23.47
N ALA A 123 -4.99 13.08 23.72
CA ALA A 123 -4.70 11.73 23.22
C ALA A 123 -4.71 11.64 21.69
N CYS A 124 -5.65 12.35 21.04
CA CYS A 124 -5.78 12.34 19.58
C CYS A 124 -4.99 13.46 18.89
N GLY A 125 -4.35 14.36 19.65
CA GLY A 125 -3.63 15.51 19.12
C GLY A 125 -4.51 16.52 18.37
N VAL A 126 -5.77 16.68 18.78
CA VAL A 126 -6.74 17.60 18.15
C VAL A 126 -7.16 18.72 19.11
N THR A 127 -7.84 19.75 18.62
CA THR A 127 -8.35 20.82 19.49
C THR A 127 -9.58 20.33 20.29
N PRO A 128 -9.81 20.82 21.53
CA PRO A 128 -11.03 20.49 22.29
C PRO A 128 -12.31 20.82 21.53
N ASP A 129 -12.34 21.96 20.83
CA ASP A 129 -13.44 22.36 19.93
C ASP A 129 -13.76 21.29 18.88
N THR A 130 -12.73 20.65 18.32
CA THR A 130 -12.92 19.55 17.38
C THR A 130 -13.60 18.34 18.02
N VAL A 131 -13.21 17.99 19.24
CA VAL A 131 -13.80 16.87 19.99
C VAL A 131 -15.26 17.18 20.34
N THR A 132 -15.55 18.41 20.77
CA THR A 132 -16.90 18.88 21.07
C THR A 132 -17.78 18.85 19.81
N ARG A 133 -17.30 19.40 18.69
CA ARG A 133 -18.01 19.41 17.40
C ARG A 133 -18.29 18.01 16.86
N LEU A 134 -17.40 17.05 17.10
CA LEU A 134 -17.62 15.66 16.66
C LEU A 134 -18.68 14.92 17.50
N GLY A 135 -18.95 15.42 18.71
CA GLY A 135 -19.95 14.90 19.65
C GLY A 135 -19.66 13.48 20.12
N THR A 136 -20.51 13.01 21.03
CA THR A 136 -20.72 11.59 21.31
C THR A 136 -22.01 11.16 20.61
N ARG A 137 -22.02 9.94 20.05
CA ARG A 137 -23.28 9.32 19.63
C ARG A 137 -23.88 8.61 20.85
N PRO A 138 -25.21 8.67 21.06
CA PRO A 138 -25.87 8.04 22.21
C PRO A 138 -25.72 6.52 22.18
N ASP A 139 -25.68 5.91 21.00
CA ASP A 139 -25.55 4.46 20.84
C ASP A 139 -24.10 4.06 20.56
N PHE A 140 -23.64 2.98 21.21
CA PHE A 140 -22.34 2.31 20.99
C PHE A 140 -22.30 1.61 19.61
N VAL A 141 -22.54 2.37 18.55
CA VAL A 141 -22.35 1.88 17.19
C VAL A 141 -20.85 1.80 17.00
N HIS A 142 -20.32 0.57 17.01
CA HIS A 142 -18.99 0.30 16.49
C HIS A 142 -18.97 0.67 15.01
N GLU A 143 -18.84 1.97 14.71
CA GLU A 143 -18.64 2.45 13.35
C GLU A 143 -17.38 1.76 12.85
N LEU A 144 -17.52 0.79 11.95
CA LEU A 144 -16.40 0.06 11.41
C LEU A 144 -15.41 1.09 10.85
N LEU A 145 -14.14 0.99 11.24
CA LEU A 145 -13.11 1.85 10.68
C LEU A 145 -13.19 1.71 9.16
N PRO A 146 -13.37 2.83 8.42
CA PRO A 146 -13.47 2.77 6.97
C PRO A 146 -12.23 2.07 6.43
N ARG A 147 -12.39 0.83 5.96
CA ARG A 147 -11.30 0.11 5.29
C ARG A 147 -11.10 0.78 3.94
N ALA A 148 -9.85 1.00 3.54
CA ALA A 148 -9.55 1.42 2.19
C ALA A 148 -10.22 0.41 1.25
N LYS A 149 -11.12 0.89 0.38
CA LYS A 149 -11.77 0.02 -0.60
C LYS A 149 -10.64 -0.59 -1.44
N LYS A 150 -10.54 -1.92 -1.44
CA LYS A 150 -9.67 -2.61 -2.39
C LYS A 150 -10.12 -2.16 -3.78
N ARG A 151 -9.21 -1.60 -4.58
CA ARG A 151 -9.51 -1.32 -5.98
C ARG A 151 -9.83 -2.65 -6.63
N VAL A 152 -11.06 -2.82 -7.10
CA VAL A 152 -11.42 -3.98 -7.91
C VAL A 152 -10.62 -3.83 -9.20
N PRO A 153 -9.73 -4.77 -9.55
CA PRO A 153 -9.00 -4.72 -10.81
C PRO A 153 -10.00 -4.63 -11.95
N ASN A 154 -9.86 -3.64 -12.82
CA ASN A 154 -10.71 -3.52 -13.99
C ASN A 154 -9.85 -3.99 -15.16
N ALA A 155 -9.95 -5.28 -15.47
CA ALA A 155 -9.12 -5.93 -16.49
C ALA A 155 -9.03 -5.13 -17.79
N ARG A 156 -10.16 -4.59 -18.30
CA ARG A 156 -10.17 -3.79 -19.54
C ARG A 156 -9.39 -2.48 -19.43
N ARG A 157 -9.54 -1.76 -18.31
CA ARG A 157 -8.80 -0.50 -18.10
C ARG A 157 -7.32 -0.78 -17.89
N ASP A 158 -7.01 -1.81 -17.11
CA ASP A 158 -5.65 -2.21 -16.81
C ASP A 158 -4.93 -2.71 -18.09
N GLU A 159 -5.63 -3.42 -18.98
CA GLU A 159 -5.15 -3.81 -20.32
C GLU A 159 -4.79 -2.59 -21.18
N GLN A 160 -5.71 -1.62 -21.31
CA GLN A 160 -5.47 -0.41 -22.10
C GLN A 160 -4.32 0.44 -21.54
N ASP A 161 -4.24 0.58 -20.22
CA ASP A 161 -3.16 1.32 -19.57
C ASP A 161 -1.80 0.64 -19.78
N VAL A 162 -1.75 -0.70 -19.76
CA VAL A 162 -0.53 -1.47 -20.02
C VAL A 162 -0.11 -1.36 -21.49
N VAL A 163 -1.04 -1.48 -22.44
CA VAL A 163 -0.77 -1.28 -23.87
C VAL A 163 -0.25 0.14 -24.12
N LYS A 164 -0.85 1.16 -23.52
CA LYS A 164 -0.39 2.55 -23.68
C LYS A 164 1.05 2.76 -23.20
N ARG A 165 1.46 2.08 -22.12
CA ARG A 165 2.80 2.24 -21.53
C ARG A 165 3.87 1.41 -22.21
N HIS A 166 3.53 0.20 -22.64
CA HIS A 166 4.52 -0.80 -23.09
C HIS A 166 4.33 -1.25 -24.54
N GLY A 167 3.18 -0.96 -25.15
CA GLY A 167 2.83 -1.41 -26.49
C GLY A 167 3.72 -0.86 -27.59
N GLU A 168 4.18 0.39 -27.48
CA GLU A 168 5.08 1.00 -28.47
C GLU A 168 6.44 0.30 -28.51
N LYS A 169 7.07 0.09 -27.34
CA LYS A 169 8.40 -0.52 -27.26
C LYS A 169 8.36 -2.04 -27.49
N TRP A 170 7.39 -2.73 -26.93
CA TRP A 170 7.39 -4.19 -26.87
C TRP A 170 6.35 -4.85 -27.76
N GLY A 171 5.34 -4.13 -28.25
CA GLY A 171 4.25 -4.70 -29.04
C GLY A 171 4.73 -5.32 -30.35
N ALA A 172 5.57 -4.61 -31.10
CA ALA A 172 6.13 -5.12 -32.36
C ALA A 172 7.08 -6.31 -32.13
N ILE A 173 7.93 -6.21 -31.10
CA ILE A 173 8.86 -7.28 -30.72
C ILE A 173 8.09 -8.55 -30.35
N ILE A 174 7.04 -8.43 -29.54
CA ILE A 174 6.24 -9.59 -29.11
C ILE A 174 5.51 -10.23 -30.30
N ARG A 175 5.01 -9.44 -31.27
CA ARG A 175 4.41 -9.96 -32.50
C ARG A 175 5.39 -10.77 -33.32
N ASP A 176 6.54 -10.18 -33.65
CA ASP A 176 7.62 -10.86 -34.38
C ASP A 176 8.06 -12.13 -33.66
N PHE A 177 8.17 -12.06 -32.32
CA PHE A 177 8.60 -13.20 -31.52
C PHE A 177 7.59 -14.36 -31.61
N ILE A 178 6.30 -14.06 -31.44
CA ILE A 178 5.21 -15.06 -31.52
C ILE A 178 5.11 -15.68 -32.93
N GLU A 179 5.30 -14.89 -33.99
CA GLU A 179 5.17 -15.37 -35.37
C GLU A 179 6.39 -16.15 -35.86
N ASN A 180 7.60 -15.67 -35.58
CA ASN A 180 8.82 -16.13 -36.24
C ASN A 180 9.74 -17.00 -35.38
N ARG A 181 9.69 -16.89 -34.05
CA ARG A 181 10.71 -17.48 -33.17
C ARG A 181 10.19 -18.46 -32.14
N LEU A 182 8.88 -18.53 -31.92
CA LEU A 182 8.34 -19.46 -30.94
C LEU A 182 7.88 -20.78 -31.57
N PRO A 183 8.26 -21.93 -30.98
CA PRO A 183 7.73 -23.22 -31.39
C PRO A 183 6.22 -23.22 -31.13
N GLN A 184 5.43 -23.61 -32.14
CA GLN A 184 3.97 -23.56 -32.07
C GLN A 184 3.35 -24.61 -31.10
N ASP A 185 4.14 -25.32 -30.29
CA ASP A 185 3.66 -26.43 -29.48
C ASP A 185 3.85 -26.12 -27.98
N HIS A 186 2.77 -26.27 -27.20
CA HIS A 186 2.70 -26.04 -25.73
C HIS A 186 3.02 -24.62 -25.25
N MET A 187 2.48 -23.60 -25.95
CA MET A 187 2.76 -22.21 -25.63
C MET A 187 1.95 -21.65 -24.46
N THR A 188 2.65 -21.25 -23.40
CA THR A 188 2.09 -20.55 -22.23
C THR A 188 2.65 -19.14 -22.10
N THR A 189 1.94 -18.26 -21.36
CA THR A 189 2.46 -16.91 -21.04
C THR A 189 3.80 -16.97 -20.28
N LEU A 190 3.99 -18.01 -19.46
CA LEU A 190 5.22 -18.21 -18.69
C LEU A 190 6.41 -18.53 -19.60
N THR A 191 6.22 -19.43 -20.58
CA THR A 191 7.27 -19.77 -21.55
C THR A 191 7.65 -18.58 -22.42
N LEU A 192 6.68 -17.74 -22.80
CA LEU A 192 6.98 -16.50 -23.52
C LEU A 192 7.77 -15.52 -22.62
N HIS A 193 7.37 -15.37 -21.36
CA HIS A 193 8.04 -14.48 -20.40
C HIS A 193 9.49 -14.88 -20.16
N SER A 194 9.75 -16.16 -19.86
CA SER A 194 11.11 -16.66 -19.60
C SER A 194 12.00 -16.51 -20.83
N THR A 195 11.45 -16.72 -22.02
CA THR A 195 12.18 -16.58 -23.27
C THR A 195 12.48 -15.11 -23.56
N LEU A 196 11.50 -14.20 -23.47
CA LEU A 196 11.73 -12.75 -23.64
C LEU A 196 12.78 -12.22 -22.67
N ARG A 197 12.74 -12.65 -21.40
CA ARG A 197 13.73 -12.26 -20.39
C ARG A 197 15.14 -12.80 -20.69
N ARG A 198 15.25 -13.91 -21.40
CA ARG A 198 16.52 -14.49 -21.83
C ARG A 198 17.13 -13.74 -23.02
N PHE A 199 16.30 -13.30 -23.96
CA PHE A 199 16.76 -12.56 -25.14
C PHE A 199 16.96 -11.06 -24.87
N PHE A 200 16.20 -10.48 -23.94
CA PHE A 200 16.26 -9.06 -23.64
C PHE A 200 16.48 -8.82 -22.14
N SER A 201 17.65 -8.30 -21.79
CA SER A 201 18.00 -7.88 -20.42
C SER A 201 17.10 -6.75 -19.91
N ASP A 202 16.58 -5.92 -20.81
CA ASP A 202 15.75 -4.75 -20.51
C ASP A 202 14.28 -5.10 -20.23
N PHE A 203 13.93 -6.39 -20.32
CA PHE A 203 12.57 -6.85 -20.10
C PHE A 203 12.27 -6.99 -18.60
N THR A 204 11.70 -5.93 -18.02
CA THR A 204 11.41 -5.83 -16.57
C THR A 204 9.95 -6.13 -16.21
N MET A 205 9.09 -6.41 -17.18
CA MET A 205 7.67 -6.66 -16.95
C MET A 205 7.42 -7.97 -16.21
N SER A 206 6.42 -8.00 -15.32
CA SER A 206 5.97 -9.24 -14.67
C SER A 206 5.12 -10.09 -15.62
N THR A 207 4.94 -11.37 -15.29
CA THR A 207 4.09 -12.30 -16.06
C THR A 207 2.63 -11.84 -16.14
N THR A 208 2.11 -11.20 -15.08
CA THR A 208 0.75 -10.65 -15.06
C THR A 208 0.62 -9.45 -15.99
N THR A 209 1.59 -8.53 -15.98
CA THR A 209 1.62 -7.39 -16.90
C THR A 209 1.75 -7.85 -18.36
N LEU A 210 2.60 -8.86 -18.63
CA LEU A 210 2.70 -9.46 -19.96
C LEU A 210 1.37 -10.07 -20.39
N LYS A 211 0.65 -10.77 -19.50
CA LYS A 211 -0.68 -11.32 -19.81
C LYS A 211 -1.66 -10.23 -20.24
N TYR A 212 -1.73 -9.11 -19.51
CA TYR A 212 -2.58 -7.97 -19.89
C TYR A 212 -2.15 -7.34 -21.21
N LEU A 213 -0.84 -7.24 -21.45
CA LEU A 213 -0.31 -6.74 -22.72
C LEU A 213 -0.70 -7.66 -23.89
N LEU A 214 -0.59 -8.98 -23.74
CA LEU A 214 -1.01 -9.95 -24.76
C LEU A 214 -2.50 -9.84 -25.07
N HIS A 215 -3.35 -9.78 -24.05
CA HIS A 215 -4.79 -9.57 -24.24
C HIS A 215 -5.08 -8.24 -24.92
N GLY A 216 -4.44 -7.15 -24.50
CA GLY A 216 -4.60 -5.82 -25.11
C GLY A 216 -4.04 -5.72 -26.54
N LEU A 217 -3.10 -6.59 -26.92
CA LEU A 217 -2.60 -6.75 -28.29
C LEU A 217 -3.47 -7.67 -29.16
N GLY A 218 -4.53 -8.27 -28.61
CA GLY A 218 -5.42 -9.18 -29.35
C GLY A 218 -4.90 -10.61 -29.46
N VAL A 219 -3.97 -11.05 -28.60
CA VAL A 219 -3.49 -12.44 -28.60
C VAL A 219 -4.49 -13.34 -27.89
N LYS A 220 -4.96 -14.36 -28.61
CA LYS A 220 -5.81 -15.43 -28.08
C LYS A 220 -5.04 -16.73 -27.93
N PHE A 221 -5.41 -17.50 -26.92
CA PHE A 221 -4.89 -18.84 -26.66
C PHE A 221 -5.84 -19.86 -27.28
N VAL A 222 -5.42 -20.51 -28.36
CA VAL A 222 -6.19 -21.54 -29.05
C VAL A 222 -5.64 -22.91 -28.67
N LYS A 223 -6.52 -23.84 -28.31
CA LYS A 223 -6.17 -25.25 -28.06
C LYS A 223 -6.49 -26.07 -29.31
N ASN A 224 -5.46 -26.54 -30.02
CA ASN A 224 -5.60 -27.43 -31.18
C ASN A 224 -4.95 -28.78 -30.88
N HIS A 225 -5.70 -29.88 -30.99
CA HIS A 225 -5.23 -31.26 -30.80
C HIS A 225 -4.35 -31.47 -29.54
N GLY A 226 -4.77 -30.94 -28.39
CA GLY A 226 -4.04 -31.06 -27.13
C GLY A 226 -2.86 -30.09 -26.96
N LYS A 227 -2.54 -29.29 -27.98
CA LYS A 227 -1.46 -28.29 -27.97
C LYS A 227 -2.05 -26.88 -27.83
N GLN A 228 -1.40 -26.03 -27.03
CA GLN A 228 -1.76 -24.61 -26.88
C GLN A 228 -0.93 -23.75 -27.84
N ARG A 229 -1.59 -22.88 -28.60
CA ARG A 229 -1.00 -21.92 -29.53
C ARG A 229 -1.48 -20.51 -29.23
N MET A 230 -0.59 -19.54 -29.38
CA MET A 230 -0.92 -18.11 -29.34
C MET A 230 -1.20 -17.64 -30.77
N VAL A 231 -2.33 -17.00 -31.00
CA VAL A 231 -2.73 -16.47 -32.32
C VAL A 231 -3.23 -15.05 -32.14
N PHE A 232 -2.88 -14.14 -33.06
CA PHE A 232 -3.43 -12.79 -33.09
C PHE A 232 -4.83 -12.80 -33.70
N GLU A 233 -5.77 -12.13 -33.04
CA GLU A 233 -7.09 -11.84 -33.59
C GLU A 233 -6.94 -10.78 -34.69
N THR A 234 -7.05 -11.21 -35.95
CA THR A 234 -7.22 -10.35 -37.14
C THR A 234 -8.61 -9.78 -37.22
#